data_AF-A0AAW0F5F7-F1
#
_entry.id   AF-A0AAW0F5F7-F1
#
_cell.length_a   1.000
_cell.length_b   1.000
_cell.length_c   1.000
_cell.angle_alpha   90.00
_cell.angle_beta   90.00
_cell.angle_gamma   90.00
#
_symmetry.space_group_name_H-M   'P 1'
#
loop_
_entity.id
_entity.type
_entity.pdbx_description
1 polymer ?
#
loop_
_entity_poly.entity_id
_entity_poly.type
_entity_poly.pdbx_seq_one_letter_code
_entity_poly.pdbx_strand_id
1 'polypeptide(L)'
;MALDLDVDDGPSFAELVRDARRDVMKGRAMAACWSELADQHTFFKDIAKEGRARGEALAAVLAAVQGICQAVWCAERAHEVHSTAAHPSGAGPSPTDMIGGGVSDGTPLGETQTLSLVASAYVSLYASTPVPTRAQWVSALQPPSRCSITSETTAPATHGPSPCPSAVGRYLAKLRESVDDVARMVSHSDTEAEDGSFAEDELKELVRCCMSAGRRAARPGVLPAADARLVREMVKTLQDFVGSSTLEW
;
A
#
# COMPACT_ATOMS: atom_id res chain seq x y z
N MET A 1 -26.64 40.44 61.57
CA MET A 1 -27.05 39.20 60.90
C MET A 1 -25.96 38.91 59.88
N ALA A 2 -25.05 37.99 60.19
CA ALA A 2 -24.04 37.55 59.24
C ALA A 2 -24.72 36.52 58.33
N LEU A 3 -24.71 36.77 57.03
CA LEU A 3 -25.13 35.79 56.04
C LEU A 3 -23.95 34.83 55.88
N ASP A 4 -24.02 33.68 56.55
CA ASP A 4 -23.22 32.51 56.17
C ASP A 4 -23.68 32.11 54.77
N LEU A 5 -22.93 32.59 53.78
CA LEU A 5 -22.96 32.04 52.45
C LEU A 5 -22.20 30.72 52.56
N ASP A 6 -22.95 29.62 52.70
CA ASP A 6 -22.44 28.27 52.50
C ASP A 6 -21.74 28.26 51.14
N VAL A 7 -20.42 28.37 51.18
CA VAL A 7 -19.56 28.13 50.03
C VAL A 7 -19.72 26.64 49.77
N ASP A 8 -20.50 26.33 48.75
CA ASP A 8 -20.77 24.97 48.31
C ASP A 8 -19.41 24.29 48.05
N ASP A 9 -19.01 23.34 48.91
CA ASP A 9 -17.76 22.55 48.81
C ASP A 9 -17.76 21.61 47.58
N GLY A 10 -18.66 21.86 46.62
CA GLY A 10 -18.75 21.16 45.37
C GLY A 10 -17.50 21.39 44.50
N PRO A 11 -17.18 20.41 43.64
CA PRO A 11 -16.07 20.55 42.70
C PRO A 11 -16.28 21.77 41.83
N SER A 12 -15.23 22.56 41.67
CA SER A 12 -15.26 23.71 40.77
C SER A 12 -15.55 23.26 39.35
N PHE A 13 -16.13 24.14 38.53
CA PHE A 13 -16.37 23.85 37.11
C PHE A 13 -15.09 23.40 36.38
N ALA A 14 -13.94 23.97 36.74
CA ALA A 14 -12.64 23.58 36.19
C ALA A 14 -12.22 22.15 36.58
N GLU A 15 -12.57 21.69 37.78
CA GLU A 15 -12.35 20.31 38.22
C GLU A 15 -13.25 19.35 37.47
N LEU A 16 -14.54 19.67 37.32
CA LEU A 16 -15.48 18.87 36.55
C LEU A 16 -15.04 18.71 35.09
N VAL A 17 -14.58 19.79 34.44
CA VAL A 17 -14.05 19.72 33.06
C VAL A 17 -12.76 18.90 32.98
N ARG A 18 -11.87 19.03 33.96
CA ARG A 18 -10.61 18.28 34.01
C ARG A 18 -10.84 16.79 34.21
N ASP A 19 -11.78 16.43 35.07
CA ASP A 19 -12.13 15.04 35.35
C ASP A 19 -12.89 14.41 34.19
N ALA A 20 -13.85 15.12 33.57
CA ALA A 20 -14.49 14.67 32.34
C ALA A 20 -13.48 14.45 31.20
N ARG A 21 -12.52 15.37 31.02
CA ARG A 21 -11.43 15.22 30.04
C ARG A 21 -10.54 14.03 30.39
N ARG A 22 -10.25 13.81 31.67
CA ARG A 22 -9.47 12.66 32.14
C ARG A 22 -10.21 11.34 31.88
N ASP A 23 -11.52 11.31 32.09
CA ASP A 23 -12.33 10.12 31.84
C ASP A 23 -12.47 9.81 30.35
N VAL A 24 -12.63 10.83 29.49
CA VAL A 24 -12.53 10.65 28.03
C VAL A 24 -11.15 10.10 27.63
N MET A 25 -10.07 10.60 28.24
CA MET A 25 -8.70 10.16 27.96
C MET A 25 -8.39 8.75 28.51
N LYS A 26 -9.07 8.30 29.58
CA LYS A 26 -8.98 6.93 30.11
C LYS A 26 -9.60 5.88 29.16
N GLY A 27 -10.40 6.30 28.18
CA GLY A 27 -10.96 5.45 27.12
C GLY A 27 -9.94 4.68 26.27
N ARG A 28 -8.63 4.98 26.39
CA ARG A 28 -7.53 4.22 25.76
C ARG A 28 -7.43 2.74 26.20
N ALA A 29 -8.10 2.32 27.27
CA ALA A 29 -8.01 0.94 27.79
C ALA A 29 -9.18 0.00 27.41
N MET A 30 -10.20 0.47 26.69
CA MET A 30 -11.49 -0.24 26.64
C MET A 30 -11.99 -0.44 25.21
N ALA A 31 -11.86 -1.65 24.68
CA ALA A 31 -12.70 -2.10 23.55
C ALA A 31 -14.21 -1.97 23.86
N ALA A 32 -14.58 -1.93 25.16
CA ALA A 32 -15.94 -1.70 25.63
C ALA A 32 -16.41 -0.22 25.59
N CYS A 33 -15.50 0.76 25.50
CA CYS A 33 -15.85 2.18 25.64
C CYS A 33 -16.32 2.82 24.32
N TRP A 34 -15.86 2.34 23.17
CA TRP A 34 -16.25 2.93 21.89
C TRP A 34 -17.73 2.70 21.55
N SER A 35 -18.28 1.53 21.83
CA SER A 35 -19.70 1.25 21.64
C SER A 35 -20.56 2.11 22.57
N GLU A 36 -20.19 2.20 23.86
CA GLU A 36 -20.92 3.02 24.83
C GLU A 36 -20.83 4.51 24.49
N LEU A 37 -19.65 5.01 24.08
CA LEU A 37 -19.45 6.40 23.68
C LEU A 37 -20.26 6.74 22.42
N ALA A 38 -20.32 5.83 21.44
CA ALA A 38 -21.15 5.98 20.25
C ALA A 38 -22.65 5.94 20.58
N ASP A 39 -23.07 5.12 21.55
CA ASP A 39 -24.47 5.01 21.96
C ASP A 39 -24.94 6.23 22.77
N GLN A 40 -24.05 6.80 23.59
CA GLN A 40 -24.35 7.98 24.41
C GLN A 40 -24.31 9.30 23.63
N HIS A 41 -23.56 9.34 22.52
CA HIS A 41 -23.35 10.56 21.74
C HIS A 41 -23.50 10.29 20.24
N THR A 42 -24.55 10.85 19.64
CA THR A 42 -24.86 10.70 18.22
C THR A 42 -23.70 11.13 17.30
N PHE A 43 -22.91 12.13 17.70
CA PHE A 43 -21.73 12.55 16.95
C PHE A 43 -20.67 11.43 16.82
N PHE A 44 -20.40 10.69 17.90
CA PHE A 44 -19.46 9.57 17.85
C PHE A 44 -20.03 8.38 17.07
N LYS A 45 -21.35 8.21 17.03
CA LYS A 45 -22.01 7.22 16.17
C LYS A 45 -21.76 7.49 14.69
N ASP A 46 -21.88 8.74 14.25
CA ASP A 46 -21.62 9.12 12.86
C ASP A 46 -20.14 8.94 12.50
N ILE A 47 -19.23 9.32 13.39
CA ILE A 47 -17.78 9.07 13.23
C ILE A 47 -17.49 7.57 13.11
N ALA A 48 -18.07 6.74 13.99
CA ALA A 48 -17.83 5.29 13.98
C ALA A 48 -18.40 4.64 12.72
N LYS A 49 -19.57 5.09 12.27
CA LYS A 49 -20.19 4.62 11.02
C LYS A 49 -19.32 4.98 9.81
N GLU A 50 -18.84 6.22 9.76
CA GLU A 50 -17.96 6.69 8.69
C GLU A 50 -16.61 5.95 8.71
N GLY A 51 -15.98 5.81 9.88
CA GLY A 51 -14.75 5.05 10.03
C GLY A 51 -14.88 3.59 9.60
N ARG A 52 -16.02 2.95 9.88
CA ARG A 52 -16.32 1.60 9.38
C ARG A 52 -16.45 1.56 7.86
N ALA A 53 -17.23 2.47 7.28
CA ALA A 53 -17.41 2.56 5.84
C ALA A 53 -16.07 2.76 5.11
N ARG A 54 -15.19 3.61 5.67
CA ARG A 54 -13.83 3.82 5.16
C ARG A 54 -12.95 2.59 5.30
N GLY A 55 -12.99 1.92 6.45
CA GLY A 55 -12.26 0.67 6.68
C GLY A 55 -12.68 -0.43 5.69
N GLU A 56 -13.98 -0.56 5.43
CA GLU A 56 -14.53 -1.51 4.44
C GLU A 56 -14.07 -1.15 3.01
N ALA A 57 -14.13 0.13 2.64
CA ALA A 57 -13.65 0.60 1.34
C ALA A 57 -12.15 0.34 1.15
N LEU A 58 -11.33 0.66 2.16
CA LEU A 58 -9.89 0.42 2.14
C LEU A 58 -9.56 -1.07 2.06
N ALA A 59 -10.28 -1.92 2.81
CA ALA A 59 -10.13 -3.37 2.75
C ALA A 59 -10.45 -3.92 1.35
N ALA A 60 -11.52 -3.42 0.71
CA ALA A 60 -11.88 -3.80 -0.66
C ALA A 60 -10.81 -3.37 -1.68
N VAL A 61 -10.21 -2.19 -1.51
CA VAL A 61 -9.10 -1.69 -2.34
C VAL A 61 -7.87 -2.56 -2.19
N LEU A 62 -7.45 -2.86 -0.97
CA LEU A 62 -6.28 -3.69 -0.71
C LEU A 62 -6.48 -5.13 -1.23
N ALA A 63 -7.68 -5.69 -1.08
CA ALA A 63 -8.02 -6.99 -1.66
C ALA A 63 -7.98 -6.96 -3.20
N ALA A 64 -8.49 -5.90 -3.83
CA ALA A 64 -8.43 -5.72 -5.27
C ALA A 64 -6.99 -5.55 -5.79
N VAL A 65 -6.15 -4.79 -5.10
CA VAL A 65 -4.72 -4.65 -5.38
C VAL A 65 -4.03 -6.03 -5.34
N GLN A 66 -4.23 -6.79 -4.26
CA GLN A 66 -3.62 -8.12 -4.11
C GLN A 66 -4.11 -9.09 -5.20
N GLY A 67 -5.42 -9.09 -5.50
CA GLY A 67 -5.99 -9.92 -6.56
C GLY A 67 -5.46 -9.59 -7.95
N ILE A 68 -5.27 -8.31 -8.26
CA ILE A 68 -4.64 -7.87 -9.51
C ILE A 68 -3.18 -8.32 -9.59
N CYS A 69 -2.39 -8.13 -8.52
CA CYS A 69 -1.00 -8.58 -8.49
C CYS A 69 -0.88 -10.09 -8.75
N GLN A 70 -1.75 -10.90 -8.12
CA GLN A 70 -1.82 -12.33 -8.33
C GLN A 70 -2.19 -12.68 -9.79
N ALA A 71 -3.18 -12.00 -10.36
CA ALA A 71 -3.62 -12.25 -11.74
C ALA A 71 -2.53 -11.90 -12.76
N VAL A 72 -1.81 -10.80 -12.55
CA VAL A 72 -0.68 -10.38 -13.37
C VAL A 72 0.44 -11.42 -13.28
N TRP A 73 0.79 -11.86 -12.08
CA TRP A 73 1.78 -12.92 -11.86
C TRP A 73 1.42 -14.23 -12.58
N CYS A 74 0.16 -14.66 -12.48
CA CYS A 74 -0.33 -15.85 -13.17
C CYS A 74 -0.26 -15.71 -14.71
N ALA A 75 -0.61 -14.53 -15.25
CA ALA A 75 -0.54 -14.26 -16.68
C ALA A 75 0.89 -14.34 -17.23
N GLU A 76 1.87 -13.80 -16.50
CA GLU A 76 3.28 -13.84 -16.91
C GLU A 76 3.84 -15.26 -16.89
N ARG A 77 3.53 -16.04 -15.84
CA ARG A 77 3.93 -17.46 -15.77
C ARG A 77 3.31 -18.29 -16.90
N ALA A 78 2.05 -18.02 -17.26
CA ALA A 78 1.42 -18.68 -18.37
C ALA A 78 2.15 -18.35 -19.69
N HIS A 79 2.57 -17.11 -19.89
CA HIS A 79 3.29 -16.69 -21.09
C HIS A 79 4.66 -17.39 -21.24
N GLU A 80 5.43 -17.53 -20.16
CA GLU A 80 6.74 -18.19 -20.16
C GLU A 80 6.68 -19.66 -20.62
N VAL A 81 5.65 -20.39 -20.19
CA VAL A 81 5.44 -21.80 -20.58
C VAL A 81 5.15 -21.92 -22.08
N HIS A 82 4.41 -20.97 -22.66
CA HIS A 82 4.10 -20.99 -24.09
C HIS A 82 5.28 -20.55 -24.96
N SER A 83 6.10 -19.59 -24.49
CA SER A 83 7.28 -19.14 -25.23
C SER A 83 8.39 -20.20 -25.31
N THR A 84 8.56 -21.03 -24.29
CA THR A 84 9.58 -22.09 -24.26
C THR A 84 9.22 -23.30 -25.13
N ALA A 85 7.94 -23.58 -25.34
CA ALA A 85 7.49 -24.70 -26.18
C ALA A 85 7.57 -24.43 -27.70
N ALA A 86 7.69 -23.16 -28.12
CA ALA A 86 7.62 -22.76 -29.53
C ALA A 86 8.96 -22.80 -30.29
N HIS A 87 10.06 -23.24 -29.66
CA HIS A 87 11.32 -23.52 -30.35
C HIS A 87 11.50 -25.04 -30.59
N PRO A 88 10.93 -25.61 -31.67
CA PRO A 88 11.29 -26.94 -32.10
C PRO A 88 12.73 -26.94 -32.56
N SER A 89 13.56 -27.65 -31.80
CA SER A 89 14.94 -27.97 -32.09
C SER A 89 15.07 -28.62 -33.46
N GLY A 90 15.58 -27.86 -34.42
CA GLY A 90 15.82 -28.29 -35.79
C GLY A 90 17.01 -27.57 -36.41
N ALA A 91 18.22 -27.79 -35.87
CA ALA A 91 19.49 -27.90 -36.60
C ALA A 91 20.70 -27.73 -35.66
N GLY A 92 21.50 -28.81 -35.54
CA GLY A 92 22.97 -28.85 -35.40
C GLY A 92 23.69 -27.95 -34.37
N PRO A 93 24.35 -28.51 -33.34
CA PRO A 93 25.24 -27.73 -32.50
C PRO A 93 26.54 -27.38 -33.26
N SER A 94 26.79 -26.09 -33.50
CA SER A 94 28.10 -25.56 -33.86
C SER A 94 28.85 -25.15 -32.58
N PRO A 95 30.05 -25.68 -32.30
CA PRO A 95 30.74 -25.51 -31.03
C PRO A 95 31.76 -24.37 -31.08
N THR A 96 31.31 -23.12 -31.09
CA THR A 96 32.21 -21.98 -30.77
C THR A 96 31.37 -20.77 -30.38
N ASP A 97 31.28 -20.52 -29.07
CA ASP A 97 31.48 -19.20 -28.46
C ASP A 97 31.03 -19.27 -27.00
N MET A 98 31.99 -19.60 -26.14
CA MET A 98 31.96 -19.18 -24.75
C MET A 98 32.41 -17.72 -24.73
N ILE A 99 31.55 -16.79 -24.30
CA ILE A 99 31.88 -15.53 -23.59
C ILE A 99 30.57 -14.73 -23.44
N GLY A 100 30.25 -14.34 -22.20
CA GLY A 100 29.27 -13.29 -21.91
C GLY A 100 28.06 -13.74 -21.11
N GLY A 101 28.26 -14.13 -19.85
CA GLY A 101 27.18 -14.22 -18.86
C GLY A 101 26.64 -12.81 -18.57
N GLY A 102 25.69 -12.36 -19.38
CA GLY A 102 24.94 -11.13 -19.14
C GLY A 102 24.02 -11.32 -17.95
N VAL A 103 24.29 -10.59 -16.87
CA VAL A 103 23.39 -10.41 -15.73
C VAL A 103 22.10 -9.80 -16.29
N SER A 104 21.04 -10.62 -16.36
CA SER A 104 19.73 -10.21 -16.85
C SER A 104 19.03 -9.41 -15.76
N ASP A 105 19.43 -8.15 -15.63
CA ASP A 105 18.89 -7.20 -14.66
C ASP A 105 17.63 -6.57 -15.26
N GLY A 106 16.45 -6.97 -14.76
CA GLY A 106 15.15 -6.43 -15.20
C GLY A 106 14.23 -7.40 -15.95
N THR A 107 14.20 -8.69 -15.58
CA THR A 107 13.16 -9.58 -16.12
C THR A 107 11.76 -9.15 -15.64
N PRO A 108 10.73 -9.14 -16.52
CA PRO A 108 9.36 -8.74 -16.17
C PRO A 108 8.79 -9.48 -14.95
N LEU A 109 9.18 -10.76 -14.79
CA LEU A 109 8.81 -11.60 -13.66
C LEU A 109 9.31 -11.02 -12.31
N GLY A 110 10.47 -10.36 -12.29
CA GLY A 110 10.98 -9.69 -11.10
C GLY A 110 10.15 -8.47 -10.68
N GLU A 111 9.62 -7.72 -11.66
CA GLU A 111 8.75 -6.56 -11.39
C GLU A 111 7.45 -6.99 -10.70
N THR A 112 6.82 -8.06 -11.17
CA THR A 112 5.51 -8.50 -10.66
C THR A 112 5.60 -9.21 -9.33
N GLN A 113 6.71 -9.92 -9.07
CA GLN A 113 7.02 -10.42 -7.73
C GLN A 113 7.16 -9.26 -6.74
N THR A 114 7.94 -8.24 -7.12
CA THR A 114 8.17 -7.07 -6.28
C THR A 114 6.87 -6.33 -6.00
N LEU A 115 6.02 -6.13 -7.02
CA LEU A 115 4.71 -5.51 -6.85
C LEU A 115 3.80 -6.30 -5.89
N SER A 116 3.86 -7.63 -5.93
CA SER A 116 3.10 -8.50 -5.02
C SER A 116 3.59 -8.39 -3.57
N LEU A 117 4.90 -8.25 -3.37
CA LEU A 117 5.48 -7.99 -2.04
C LEU A 117 5.06 -6.63 -1.50
N VAL A 118 5.12 -5.59 -2.34
CA VAL A 118 4.66 -4.23 -1.99
C VAL A 118 3.19 -4.27 -1.58
N ALA A 119 2.31 -4.90 -2.37
CA ALA A 119 0.90 -5.05 -2.02
C ALA A 119 0.70 -5.73 -0.66
N SER A 120 1.47 -6.78 -0.37
CA SER A 120 1.40 -7.52 0.91
C SER A 120 1.88 -6.66 2.10
N ALA A 121 2.89 -5.82 1.89
CA ALA A 121 3.35 -4.86 2.89
C ALA A 121 2.27 -3.81 3.21
N TYR A 122 1.57 -3.28 2.20
CA TYR A 122 0.44 -2.36 2.41
C TYR A 122 -0.73 -3.01 3.17
N VAL A 123 -1.07 -4.27 2.86
CA VAL A 123 -2.09 -5.02 3.61
C VAL A 123 -1.68 -5.14 5.08
N SER A 124 -0.43 -5.52 5.35
CA SER A 124 0.08 -5.68 6.72
C SER A 124 0.11 -4.35 7.47
N LEU A 125 0.52 -3.27 6.80
CA LEU A 125 0.58 -1.93 7.35
C LEU A 125 -0.80 -1.46 7.80
N TYR A 126 -1.79 -1.48 6.91
CA TYR A 126 -3.15 -0.99 7.19
C TYR A 126 -3.97 -1.94 8.09
N ALA A 127 -3.58 -3.21 8.21
CA ALA A 127 -4.15 -4.11 9.22
C ALA A 127 -3.70 -3.74 10.66
N SER A 128 -2.54 -3.11 10.81
CA SER A 128 -1.95 -2.77 12.11
C SER A 128 -2.27 -1.34 12.57
N THR A 129 -2.43 -0.41 11.64
CA THR A 129 -2.69 1.00 11.93
C THR A 129 -3.57 1.63 10.86
N PRO A 130 -4.63 2.38 11.22
CA PRO A 130 -5.48 3.05 10.25
C PRO A 130 -4.80 4.29 9.62
N VAL A 131 -3.80 4.86 10.30
CA VAL A 131 -3.05 6.05 9.87
C VAL A 131 -1.56 5.74 10.01
N PRO A 132 -0.94 5.13 9.00
CA PRO A 132 0.48 4.78 9.07
C PRO A 132 1.36 6.02 9.07
N THR A 133 2.36 6.06 9.95
CA THR A 133 3.41 7.08 9.89
C THR A 133 4.41 6.74 8.78
N ARG A 134 5.19 7.73 8.33
CA ARG A 134 6.31 7.55 7.39
C ARG A 134 7.30 6.51 7.88
N ALA A 135 7.62 6.52 9.17
CA ALA A 135 8.51 5.52 9.77
C ALA A 135 7.93 4.10 9.67
N GLN A 136 6.63 3.92 9.96
CA GLN A 136 5.96 2.63 9.82
C GLN A 136 5.90 2.19 8.34
N TRP A 137 5.60 3.11 7.43
CA TRP A 137 5.54 2.87 6.00
C TRP A 137 6.90 2.43 5.43
N VAL A 138 7.97 3.15 5.74
CA VAL A 138 9.35 2.77 5.35
C VAL A 138 9.71 1.42 5.95
N SER A 139 9.46 1.21 7.24
CA SER A 139 9.76 -0.06 7.89
C SER A 139 9.02 -1.25 7.28
N ALA A 140 7.81 -1.05 6.74
CA ALA A 140 7.04 -2.09 6.10
C ALA A 140 7.52 -2.39 4.67
N LEU A 141 8.01 -1.38 3.94
CA LEU A 141 8.42 -1.49 2.54
C LEU A 141 9.91 -1.76 2.35
N GLN A 142 10.74 -1.50 3.36
CA GLN A 142 12.13 -1.91 3.33
C GLN A 142 12.20 -3.43 3.27
N PRO A 143 12.92 -4.01 2.29
CA PRO A 143 13.12 -5.44 2.27
C PRO A 143 13.79 -5.86 3.58
N PRO A 144 13.37 -6.97 4.21
CA PRO A 144 14.10 -7.50 5.34
C PRO A 144 15.54 -7.68 4.88
N SER A 145 16.50 -7.18 5.66
CA SER A 145 17.94 -7.02 5.34
C SER A 145 18.67 -8.34 4.95
N ARG A 146 17.92 -9.44 4.78
CA ARG A 146 18.35 -10.75 4.29
C ARG A 146 18.25 -10.90 2.77
N CYS A 147 17.51 -10.03 2.08
CA CYS A 147 17.60 -9.90 0.62
C CYS A 147 18.40 -8.64 0.31
N SER A 148 19.73 -8.75 0.37
CA SER A 148 20.60 -7.79 -0.32
C SER A 148 20.26 -7.86 -1.80
N ILE A 149 19.36 -6.98 -2.24
CA ILE A 149 19.39 -6.49 -3.61
C ILE A 149 20.67 -5.67 -3.64
N THR A 150 21.79 -6.33 -3.96
CA THR A 150 23.06 -5.67 -4.22
C THR A 150 22.80 -4.67 -5.33
N SER A 151 22.71 -3.40 -4.95
CA SER A 151 22.90 -2.27 -5.83
C SER A 151 24.34 -2.33 -6.34
N GLU A 152 24.62 -3.22 -7.28
CA GLU A 152 25.85 -3.14 -8.07
C GLU A 152 25.68 -1.95 -9.00
N THR A 153 26.34 -0.86 -8.60
CA THR A 153 26.64 0.34 -9.38
C THR A 153 26.85 -0.02 -10.86
N THR A 154 25.85 0.33 -11.66
CA THR A 154 25.82 0.09 -13.11
C THR A 154 26.93 0.91 -13.77
N ALA A 155 27.89 0.22 -14.38
CA ALA A 155 28.81 0.82 -15.33
C ALA A 155 28.03 1.36 -16.55
N PRO A 156 28.47 2.43 -17.21
CA PRO A 156 27.75 3.03 -18.34
C PRO A 156 27.77 2.10 -19.55
N ALA A 157 26.71 1.29 -19.70
CA ALA A 157 26.48 0.47 -20.87
C ALA A 157 25.99 1.34 -22.04
N THR A 158 26.60 1.12 -23.20
CA THR A 158 26.43 1.86 -24.45
C THR A 158 24.96 1.87 -24.91
N HIS A 159 24.47 3.07 -25.25
CA HIS A 159 23.09 3.38 -25.63
C HIS A 159 22.57 2.56 -26.83
N GLY A 160 21.88 1.46 -26.55
CA GLY A 160 20.79 0.96 -27.40
C GLY A 160 19.48 1.69 -27.05
N PRO A 161 18.47 1.70 -27.94
CA PRO A 161 17.17 2.29 -27.64
C PRO A 161 16.56 1.60 -26.42
N SER A 162 16.57 2.32 -25.30
CA SER A 162 16.06 1.83 -24.02
C SER A 162 14.56 1.53 -24.15
N PRO A 163 14.12 0.29 -23.85
CA PRO A 163 12.70 -0.06 -23.85
C PRO A 163 11.94 0.89 -22.93
N CYS A 164 10.83 1.48 -23.41
CA CYS A 164 10.00 2.33 -22.57
C CYS A 164 9.60 1.55 -21.30
N PRO A 165 9.94 2.04 -20.09
CA PRO A 165 9.71 1.29 -18.87
C PRO A 165 8.22 1.06 -18.65
N SER A 166 7.88 -0.17 -18.27
CA SER A 166 6.52 -0.59 -17.98
C SER A 166 5.92 0.36 -16.92
N ALA A 167 4.59 0.52 -16.87
CA ALA A 167 3.95 1.31 -15.81
C ALA A 167 4.33 0.79 -14.41
N VAL A 168 4.58 -0.52 -14.27
CA VAL A 168 5.01 -1.16 -13.03
C VAL A 168 6.46 -0.82 -12.73
N GLY A 169 7.36 -0.96 -13.71
CA GLY A 169 8.77 -0.59 -13.56
C GLY A 169 8.95 0.89 -13.18
N ARG A 170 8.18 1.80 -13.79
CA ARG A 170 8.18 3.24 -13.40
C ARG A 170 7.72 3.46 -11.97
N TYR A 171 6.66 2.78 -11.54
CA TYR A 171 6.18 2.85 -10.17
C TYR A 171 7.21 2.30 -9.18
N LEU A 172 7.81 1.14 -9.45
CA LEU A 172 8.80 0.53 -8.57
C LEU A 172 10.08 1.36 -8.44
N ALA A 173 10.52 1.99 -9.53
CA ALA A 173 11.66 2.92 -9.50
C ALA A 173 11.35 4.14 -8.61
N LYS A 174 10.18 4.77 -8.80
CA LYS A 174 9.70 5.88 -7.97
C LYS A 174 9.53 5.47 -6.51
N LEU A 175 8.98 4.29 -6.25
CA LEU A 175 8.78 3.77 -4.90
C LEU A 175 10.12 3.60 -4.17
N ARG A 176 11.13 3.06 -4.84
CA ARG A 176 12.47 2.91 -4.26
C ARG A 176 13.06 4.27 -3.89
N GLU A 177 12.99 5.25 -4.80
CA GLU A 177 13.42 6.63 -4.54
C GLU A 177 12.66 7.23 -3.34
N SER A 178 11.34 7.10 -3.29
CA SER A 178 10.51 7.58 -2.17
C SER A 178 10.88 6.91 -0.84
N VAL A 179 11.11 5.59 -0.82
CA VAL A 179 11.56 4.86 0.38
C VAL A 179 12.92 5.35 0.86
N ASP A 180 13.88 5.55 -0.04
CA ASP A 180 15.22 6.04 0.31
C ASP A 180 15.19 7.50 0.81
N ASP A 181 14.37 8.35 0.20
CA ASP A 181 14.15 9.74 0.61
C ASP A 181 13.56 9.82 2.01
N VAL A 182 12.48 9.08 2.26
CA VAL A 182 11.82 9.08 3.56
C VAL A 182 12.70 8.44 4.63
N ALA A 183 13.45 7.39 4.33
CA ALA A 183 14.41 6.80 5.28
C ALA A 183 15.48 7.81 5.71
N ARG A 184 15.97 8.65 4.78
CA ARG A 184 16.89 9.76 5.09
C ARG A 184 16.22 10.83 5.95
N MET A 185 14.96 11.19 5.65
CA MET A 185 14.23 12.18 6.45
C MET A 185 13.95 11.72 7.87
N VAL A 186 13.48 10.47 8.06
CA VAL A 186 13.17 9.89 9.38
C VAL A 186 14.40 9.82 10.27
N SER A 187 15.60 9.69 9.69
CA SER A 187 16.87 9.70 10.44
C SER A 187 17.25 11.09 10.99
N HIS A 188 16.62 12.16 10.50
CA HIS A 188 17.02 13.54 10.77
C HIS A 188 15.92 14.41 11.40
N SER A 189 14.67 13.95 11.48
CA SER A 189 13.55 14.77 11.95
C SER A 189 13.14 14.45 13.39
N ASP A 190 13.04 15.48 14.23
CA ASP A 190 12.24 15.41 15.46
C ASP A 190 10.75 15.46 15.08
N THR A 191 10.05 14.42 15.50
CA THR A 191 8.67 14.03 15.15
C THR A 191 7.64 15.17 15.20
N GLU A 192 7.28 15.73 14.05
CA GLU A 192 5.98 16.38 13.88
C GLU A 192 4.89 15.31 13.75
N ALA A 193 3.69 15.60 14.25
CA ALA A 193 2.57 14.68 14.20
C ALA A 193 2.10 14.53 12.74
N GLU A 194 2.46 13.42 12.10
CA GLU A 194 2.01 13.09 10.75
C GLU A 194 0.53 12.67 10.76
N ASP A 195 -0.24 13.28 9.86
CA ASP A 195 -1.66 13.00 9.63
C ASP A 195 -1.90 11.76 8.75
N GLY A 196 -0.83 11.11 8.27
CA GLY A 196 -0.87 9.94 7.41
C GLY A 196 -1.14 10.22 5.93
N SER A 197 -1.31 11.48 5.53
CA SER A 197 -1.55 11.90 4.14
C SER A 197 -0.51 11.33 3.17
N PHE A 198 0.75 11.28 3.58
CA PHE A 198 1.84 10.68 2.81
C PHE A 198 1.59 9.22 2.44
N ALA A 199 1.24 8.38 3.42
CA ALA A 199 1.04 6.94 3.19
C ALA A 199 -0.18 6.69 2.30
N GLU A 200 -1.15 7.58 2.34
CA GLU A 200 -2.34 7.55 1.49
C GLU A 200 -2.01 7.94 0.04
N ASP A 201 -1.21 8.97 -0.17
CA ASP A 201 -0.79 9.39 -1.52
C ASP A 201 0.07 8.32 -2.20
N GLU A 202 0.97 7.67 -1.46
CA GLU A 202 1.73 6.52 -1.96
C GLU A 202 0.83 5.29 -2.23
N LEU A 203 -0.22 5.07 -1.43
CA LEU A 203 -1.24 4.06 -1.73
C LEU A 203 -1.99 4.39 -3.03
N LYS A 204 -2.37 5.65 -3.26
CA LYS A 204 -3.05 6.06 -4.51
C LYS A 204 -2.16 5.80 -5.72
N GLU A 205 -0.85 6.03 -5.61
CA GLU A 205 0.11 5.70 -6.67
C GLU A 205 0.17 4.19 -6.96
N LEU A 206 0.22 3.35 -5.91
CA LEU A 206 0.11 1.90 -6.07
C LEU A 206 -1.19 1.49 -6.77
N VAL A 207 -2.32 2.07 -6.35
CA VAL A 207 -3.64 1.80 -6.93
C VAL A 207 -3.67 2.14 -8.42
N ARG A 208 -3.13 3.29 -8.84
CA ARG A 208 -3.02 3.68 -10.26
C ARG A 208 -2.16 2.71 -11.06
N CYS A 209 -1.06 2.24 -10.47
CA CYS A 209 -0.19 1.22 -11.05
C CYS A 209 -0.95 -0.11 -11.27
N CYS A 210 -1.63 -0.60 -10.23
CA CYS A 210 -2.43 -1.82 -10.28
C CYS A 210 -3.60 -1.71 -11.27
N MET A 211 -4.29 -0.57 -11.36
CA MET A 211 -5.31 -0.35 -12.38
C MET A 211 -4.76 -0.52 -13.80
N SER A 212 -3.59 0.05 -14.06
CA SER A 212 -2.92 -0.06 -15.36
C SER A 212 -2.50 -1.50 -15.67
N ALA A 213 -1.92 -2.20 -14.70
CA ALA A 213 -1.52 -3.60 -14.83
C ALA A 213 -2.72 -4.54 -15.01
N GLY A 214 -3.78 -4.37 -14.20
CA GLY A 214 -5.01 -5.16 -14.26
C GLY A 214 -5.73 -5.00 -15.60
N ARG A 215 -5.81 -3.78 -16.15
CA ARG A 215 -6.36 -3.56 -17.50
C ARG A 215 -5.59 -4.30 -18.59
N ARG A 216 -4.27 -4.44 -18.45
CA ARG A 216 -3.45 -5.24 -19.39
C ARG A 216 -3.71 -6.73 -19.21
N ALA A 217 -3.73 -7.22 -17.97
CA ALA A 217 -3.97 -8.62 -17.65
C ALA A 217 -5.37 -9.09 -18.09
N ALA A 218 -6.38 -8.22 -18.02
CA ALA A 218 -7.75 -8.52 -18.44
C ALA A 218 -8.00 -8.45 -19.96
N ARG A 219 -6.96 -8.24 -20.78
CA ARG A 219 -7.10 -8.25 -22.25
C ARG A 219 -7.48 -9.65 -22.75
N PRO A 220 -8.29 -9.75 -23.82
CA PRO A 220 -8.61 -11.04 -24.42
C PRO A 220 -7.34 -11.84 -24.78
N GLY A 221 -7.31 -13.12 -24.38
CA GLY A 221 -6.20 -14.03 -24.65
C GLY A 221 -5.07 -14.02 -23.62
N VAL A 222 -5.06 -13.09 -22.66
CA VAL A 222 -4.05 -13.06 -21.58
C VAL A 222 -4.47 -13.94 -20.40
N LEU A 223 -5.72 -13.81 -19.96
CA LEU A 223 -6.30 -14.60 -18.87
C LEU A 223 -7.55 -15.36 -19.34
N PRO A 224 -7.92 -16.46 -18.64
CA PRO A 224 -9.23 -17.08 -18.81
C PRO A 224 -10.36 -16.06 -18.67
N ALA A 225 -11.46 -16.24 -19.41
CA ALA A 225 -12.54 -15.26 -19.48
C ALA A 225 -13.17 -14.95 -18.10
N ALA A 226 -13.27 -15.95 -17.22
CA ALA A 226 -13.76 -15.79 -15.86
C ALA A 226 -12.82 -14.89 -15.03
N ASP A 227 -11.52 -15.15 -15.06
CA ASP A 227 -10.52 -14.38 -14.33
C ASP A 227 -10.41 -12.95 -14.86
N ALA A 228 -10.44 -12.77 -16.19
CA ALA A 228 -10.46 -11.45 -16.80
C ALA A 228 -11.70 -10.62 -16.39
N ARG A 229 -12.85 -11.26 -16.13
CA ARG A 229 -14.04 -10.59 -15.58
C ARG A 229 -13.79 -10.15 -14.13
N LEU A 230 -13.24 -11.03 -13.28
CA LEU A 230 -12.92 -10.69 -11.90
C LEU A 230 -11.92 -9.53 -11.80
N VAL A 231 -10.85 -9.56 -12.61
CA VAL A 231 -9.86 -8.47 -12.68
C VAL A 231 -10.51 -7.15 -13.09
N ARG A 232 -11.49 -7.16 -14.00
CA ARG A 232 -12.23 -5.94 -14.38
C ARG A 232 -13.05 -5.37 -13.23
N GLU A 233 -13.70 -6.22 -12.43
CA GLU A 233 -14.41 -5.76 -11.22
C GLU A 233 -13.43 -5.19 -10.19
N MET A 234 -12.27 -5.83 -9.99
CA MET A 234 -11.22 -5.29 -9.11
C MET A 234 -10.72 -3.92 -9.59
N VAL A 235 -10.45 -3.76 -10.90
CA VAL A 235 -10.07 -2.47 -11.48
C VAL A 235 -11.16 -1.42 -11.30
N LYS A 236 -12.43 -1.81 -11.36
CA LYS A 236 -13.56 -0.92 -11.09
C LYS A 236 -13.56 -0.46 -9.64
N THR A 237 -13.40 -1.37 -8.67
CA THR A 237 -13.26 -1.02 -7.24
C THR A 237 -12.13 -0.01 -7.02
N LEU A 238 -10.98 -0.21 -7.67
CA LEU A 238 -9.86 0.73 -7.60
C LEU A 238 -10.18 2.10 -8.23
N GLN A 239 -10.90 2.11 -9.35
CA GLN A 239 -11.31 3.34 -10.02
C GLN A 239 -12.32 4.14 -9.17
N ASP A 240 -13.28 3.45 -8.56
CA ASP A 240 -14.28 4.06 -7.69
C ASP A 240 -13.60 4.72 -6.49
N PHE A 241 -12.61 4.04 -5.87
CA PHE A 241 -11.82 4.61 -4.77
C PHE A 241 -10.99 5.84 -5.14
N VAL A 242 -10.35 5.85 -6.32
CA VAL A 242 -9.57 7.02 -6.78
C VAL A 242 -10.49 8.18 -7.17
N GLY A 243 -11.71 7.89 -7.64
CA GLY A 243 -12.69 8.89 -8.04
C GLY A 243 -13.54 9.43 -6.89
N SER A 244 -13.64 8.72 -5.78
CA SER A 244 -14.37 9.17 -4.61
C SER A 244 -13.49 10.09 -3.75
N SER A 245 -14.03 11.25 -3.36
CA SER A 245 -13.44 12.14 -2.34
C SER A 245 -13.41 11.52 -0.93
N THR A 246 -13.55 10.20 -0.81
CA THR A 246 -13.62 9.44 0.46
C THR A 246 -12.40 9.62 1.36
N LEU A 247 -11.33 10.24 0.86
CA LEU A 247 -10.09 10.45 1.58
C LEU A 247 -9.72 11.92 1.81
N GLU A 248 -10.48 12.89 1.30
CA GLU A 248 -10.25 14.28 1.68
C GLU A 248 -10.76 14.48 3.12
N TRP A 249 -9.83 14.52 4.08
CA TRP A 249 -10.03 14.95 5.47
C TRP A 249 -9.62 16.41 5.62
#